data_AF-A0A1H7JNB1-F1
#
_entry.id   AF-A0A1H7JNB1-F1
#
_cell.length_a   1.000
_cell.length_b   1.000
_cell.length_c   1.000
_cell.angle_alpha   90.00
_cell.angle_beta   90.00
_cell.angle_gamma   90.00
#
_symmetry.space_group_name_H-M   'P 1'
#
loop_
_entity.id
_entity.type
_entity.pdbx_description
1 polymer ?
#
loop_
_entity_poly.entity_id
_entity_poly.type
_entity_poly.pdbx_seq_one_letter_code
_entity_poly.pdbx_strand_id
1 'polypeptide(L)'
;MPFQFRNPILIAAVSLLLAANTQAQGKFDSKLLKPGSYTLACYSVNGGSESEIGTFTIGVNTTNDKLSLTTITALAGLEEWKDTSISDLSTFKPIYRASHNSMKDMVLHFGSDVTGYYVDKKTGKKNQIKEAGDQYFVDSYTYPFILSLLPLTSGYSTDLSVYEYKPTNNSNVKKAIVEEVKNNTYISKFTGKHDVWEVAVVEPSTDEKSVSYIDKKTRRLWQVDMFTNGQQIRMVDMETDFNSIKAPFDKEATMKMVKGGNAIISGQVFARDFDGGNRMQVMNIKAKQVAPRGTQVVLIPYNDYFKEWVKVNEAQRKKGREGIAISDDAAQCIKSTSVYDDAGHFEFVNLMPGEYLLYTEFRFKHGYTQSEVVGYTDHYINGMFQGTTANTVNRDYSVGTSATVKKVVTVSKAGEKVEVKLKKTHA
;
A
#
# COMPACT_ATOMS: atom_id res chain seq x y z
N MET A 1 18.35 64.13 7.68
CA MET A 1 18.36 63.75 6.26
C MET A 1 17.19 62.81 6.02
N PRO A 2 16.23 63.23 5.19
CA PRO A 2 14.99 62.52 4.92
C PRO A 2 15.14 61.64 3.66
N PHE A 3 14.29 60.62 3.51
CA PHE A 3 13.77 60.26 2.20
C PHE A 3 12.30 59.84 2.34
N GLN A 4 11.45 60.72 1.81
CA GLN A 4 10.05 60.49 1.44
C GLN A 4 9.98 60.15 -0.06
N PHE A 5 8.79 59.70 -0.47
CA PHE A 5 8.23 59.56 -1.84
C PHE A 5 8.47 58.19 -2.50
N ARG A 6 7.49 57.46 -3.06
CA ARG A 6 6.16 57.78 -3.64
C ARG A 6 5.19 56.58 -3.60
N ASN A 7 3.90 56.84 -3.40
CA ASN A 7 2.79 56.09 -4.06
C ASN A 7 2.42 56.84 -5.37
N PRO A 8 1.62 56.33 -6.34
CA PRO A 8 0.90 55.04 -6.45
C PRO A 8 1.07 54.35 -7.83
N ILE A 9 0.61 53.10 -7.97
CA ILE A 9 0.11 52.60 -9.26
C ILE A 9 -1.25 51.95 -9.01
N LEU A 10 -2.31 52.63 -9.48
CA LEU A 10 -3.57 52.02 -9.84
C LEU A 10 -3.31 51.08 -11.02
N ILE A 11 -3.61 49.80 -10.87
CA ILE A 11 -4.04 48.98 -12.01
C ILE A 11 -5.52 48.69 -11.77
N ALA A 12 -6.36 49.31 -12.58
CA ALA A 12 -7.71 48.87 -12.80
C ALA A 12 -7.65 47.49 -13.47
N ALA A 13 -8.13 46.46 -12.79
CA ALA A 13 -8.45 45.19 -13.40
C ALA A 13 -9.92 44.89 -13.11
N VAL A 14 -10.72 45.19 -14.12
CA VAL A 14 -12.05 44.67 -14.45
C VAL A 14 -12.73 43.88 -13.33
N SER A 15 -13.69 44.53 -12.68
CA SER A 15 -14.78 43.84 -11.98
C SER A 15 -15.52 42.95 -12.98
N LEU A 16 -15.14 41.68 -13.09
CA LEU A 16 -16.09 40.67 -13.51
C LEU A 16 -17.04 40.46 -12.34
N LEU A 17 -18.15 41.20 -12.41
CA LEU A 17 -19.41 40.81 -11.80
C LEU A 17 -19.79 39.43 -12.36
N LEU A 18 -19.22 38.37 -11.81
CA LEU A 18 -19.89 37.07 -11.83
C LEU A 18 -20.99 37.19 -10.79
N ALA A 19 -22.20 37.39 -11.31
CA ALA A 19 -23.43 37.23 -10.55
C ALA A 19 -23.31 35.95 -9.72
N ALA A 20 -23.27 36.11 -8.40
CA ALA A 20 -23.68 35.06 -7.49
C ALA A 20 -25.12 34.71 -7.87
N ASN A 21 -25.34 33.52 -8.43
CA ASN A 21 -26.54 32.72 -8.26
C ASN A 21 -26.35 31.31 -8.84
N THR A 22 -26.57 30.31 -7.97
CA THR A 22 -27.02 28.94 -8.30
C THR A 22 -26.16 28.03 -9.18
N GLN A 23 -24.85 27.86 -8.91
CA GLN A 23 -24.01 26.87 -9.63
C GLN A 23 -23.48 25.70 -8.81
N ALA A 24 -23.58 25.68 -7.48
CA ALA A 24 -22.96 24.61 -6.68
C ALA A 24 -23.70 23.26 -6.76
N GLN A 25 -25.02 23.28 -6.97
CA GLN A 25 -25.89 22.10 -6.91
C GLN A 25 -25.74 21.12 -8.10
N GLY A 26 -25.12 21.56 -9.20
CA GLY A 26 -24.91 20.75 -10.41
C GLY A 26 -23.46 20.31 -10.65
N LYS A 27 -22.56 20.48 -9.67
CA LYS A 27 -21.13 20.20 -9.86
C LYS A 27 -20.75 18.73 -9.68
N PHE A 28 -21.53 17.97 -8.93
CA PHE A 28 -21.21 16.59 -8.57
C PHE A 28 -22.07 15.60 -9.36
N ASP A 29 -21.44 14.57 -9.92
CA ASP A 29 -22.14 13.46 -10.56
C ASP A 29 -22.23 12.28 -9.59
N SER A 30 -23.40 12.10 -8.98
CA SER A 30 -23.65 11.00 -8.04
C SER A 30 -23.54 9.61 -8.68
N LYS A 31 -23.60 9.50 -10.02
CA LYS A 31 -23.37 8.22 -10.74
C LYS A 31 -21.93 7.74 -10.64
N LEU A 32 -20.99 8.63 -10.31
CA LEU A 32 -19.59 8.30 -10.09
C LEU A 32 -19.33 7.74 -8.68
N LEU A 33 -20.30 7.83 -7.78
CA LEU A 33 -20.18 7.38 -6.40
C LEU A 33 -20.11 5.85 -6.33
N LYS A 34 -19.18 5.34 -5.52
CA LYS A 34 -19.03 3.91 -5.25
C LYS A 34 -19.14 3.64 -3.75
N PRO A 35 -20.24 3.01 -3.30
CA PRO A 35 -20.33 2.50 -1.95
C PRO A 35 -19.21 1.49 -1.66
N GLY A 36 -18.75 1.45 -0.43
CA GLY A 36 -17.64 0.59 -0.02
C GLY A 36 -16.92 1.13 1.20
N SER A 37 -15.83 0.46 1.58
CA SER A 37 -14.94 0.93 2.63
C SER A 37 -13.52 0.96 2.13
N TYR A 38 -12.78 2.01 2.48
CA TYR A 38 -11.41 2.25 2.07
C TYR A 38 -10.60 2.65 3.31
N THR A 39 -9.39 2.14 3.44
CA THR A 39 -8.49 2.50 4.55
C THR A 39 -7.24 3.15 3.98
N LEU A 40 -6.91 4.34 4.48
CA LEU A 40 -5.68 5.04 4.17
C LEU A 40 -4.70 4.87 5.34
N ALA A 41 -3.45 4.52 5.05
CA ALA A 41 -2.35 4.63 6.00
C ALA A 41 -1.91 6.09 6.08
N CYS A 42 -1.74 6.62 7.30
CA CYS A 42 -1.38 8.00 7.56
C CYS A 42 0.09 8.11 7.94
N TYR A 43 0.81 9.01 7.29
CA TYR A 43 2.23 9.27 7.50
C TYR A 43 2.47 10.74 7.83
N SER A 44 3.30 11.02 8.83
CA SER A 44 3.92 12.34 8.99
C SER A 44 5.14 12.41 8.08
N VAL A 45 5.26 13.50 7.30
CA VAL A 45 6.38 13.70 6.38
C VAL A 45 7.25 14.85 6.89
N ASN A 46 8.51 14.55 7.24
CA ASN A 46 9.47 15.53 7.74
C ASN A 46 10.79 15.41 6.98
N GLY A 47 11.19 16.45 6.26
CA GLY A 47 12.47 16.48 5.54
C GLY A 47 12.62 15.37 4.49
N GLY A 48 11.51 14.89 3.93
CA GLY A 48 11.48 13.77 2.96
C GLY A 48 11.42 12.38 3.58
N SER A 49 11.52 12.26 4.90
CA SER A 49 11.31 11.00 5.62
C SER A 49 9.85 10.84 6.02
N GLU A 50 9.32 9.63 5.91
CA GLU A 50 7.95 9.28 6.28
C GLU A 50 7.95 8.42 7.54
N SER A 51 7.06 8.76 8.48
CA SER A 51 6.79 7.95 9.68
C SER A 51 5.30 7.65 9.74
N GLU A 52 4.92 6.37 9.80
CA GLU A 52 3.52 5.97 9.97
C GLU A 52 3.01 6.42 11.34
N ILE A 53 1.87 7.09 11.35
CA ILE A 53 1.24 7.65 12.55
C ILE A 53 -0.14 7.05 12.83
N GLY A 54 -0.67 6.22 11.94
CA GLY A 54 -1.95 5.56 12.12
C GLY A 54 -2.69 5.27 10.81
N THR A 55 -4.01 5.09 10.91
CA THR A 55 -4.89 4.86 9.76
C THR A 55 -6.12 5.75 9.81
N PHE A 56 -6.71 5.93 8.63
CA PHE A 56 -7.97 6.63 8.43
C PHE A 56 -8.87 5.79 7.51
N THR A 57 -9.92 5.22 8.09
CA THR A 57 -10.89 4.37 7.37
C THR A 57 -12.14 5.17 7.07
N ILE A 58 -12.66 5.00 5.86
CA ILE A 58 -13.88 5.66 5.38
C ILE A 58 -14.84 4.56 4.91
N GLY A 59 -16.06 4.60 5.41
CA GLY A 59 -17.19 3.84 4.93
C GLY A 59 -18.14 4.75 4.17
N VAL A 60 -18.50 4.36 2.96
CA VAL A 60 -19.41 5.07 2.06
C VAL A 60 -20.64 4.22 1.85
N ASN A 61 -21.81 4.71 2.25
CA ASN A 61 -23.08 4.03 2.07
C ASN A 61 -24.13 4.97 1.48
N THR A 62 -24.99 4.45 0.61
CA THR A 62 -26.15 5.16 0.06
C THR A 62 -27.42 4.43 0.44
N THR A 63 -28.33 5.09 1.14
CA THR A 63 -29.62 4.51 1.55
C THR A 63 -30.67 5.60 1.64
N ASN A 64 -31.88 5.36 1.12
CA ASN A 64 -33.03 6.29 1.21
C ASN A 64 -32.68 7.74 0.79
N ASP A 65 -32.10 7.90 -0.40
CA ASP A 65 -31.66 9.20 -0.95
C ASP A 65 -30.63 9.96 -0.10
N LYS A 66 -29.92 9.25 0.79
CA LYS A 66 -28.86 9.83 1.62
C LYS A 66 -27.53 9.17 1.31
N LEU A 67 -26.48 10.00 1.29
CA LEU A 67 -25.10 9.59 1.41
C LEU A 67 -24.72 9.59 2.89
N SER A 68 -24.30 8.45 3.42
CA SER A 68 -23.72 8.33 4.75
C SER A 68 -22.22 8.03 4.63
N LEU A 69 -21.44 8.83 5.33
CA LEU A 69 -20.01 8.62 5.51
C LEU A 69 -19.73 8.33 6.99
N THR A 70 -19.05 7.22 7.25
CA THR A 70 -18.49 6.90 8.55
C THR A 70 -16.99 6.94 8.46
N THR A 71 -16.32 7.71 9.31
CA THR A 71 -14.85 7.74 9.35
C THR A 71 -14.34 7.25 10.69
N ILE A 72 -13.27 6.46 10.64
CA ILE A 72 -12.54 5.98 11.81
C ILE A 72 -11.09 6.45 11.68
N THR A 73 -10.64 7.29 12.60
CA THR A 73 -9.23 7.69 12.69
C THR A 73 -8.58 6.95 13.85
N ALA A 74 -7.58 6.12 13.56
CA ALA A 74 -6.84 5.36 14.55
C ALA A 74 -5.37 5.81 14.52
N LEU A 75 -5.03 6.76 15.39
CA LEU A 75 -3.66 7.29 15.51
C LEU A 75 -2.92 6.57 16.63
N ALA A 76 -1.60 6.37 16.44
CA ALA A 76 -0.76 5.72 17.44
C ALA A 76 -0.83 6.43 18.80
N GLY A 77 -1.14 5.68 19.85
CA GLY A 77 -1.23 6.20 21.22
C GLY A 77 -2.53 6.94 21.56
N LEU A 78 -3.51 6.99 20.65
CA LEU A 78 -4.82 7.60 20.88
C LEU A 78 -5.94 6.55 20.76
N GLU A 79 -7.05 6.81 21.45
CA GLU A 79 -8.30 6.09 21.24
C GLU A 79 -8.82 6.37 19.82
N GLU A 80 -9.51 5.40 19.21
CA GLU A 80 -10.12 5.56 17.90
C GLU A 80 -11.16 6.69 17.89
N TRP A 81 -11.10 7.55 16.88
CA TRP A 81 -12.07 8.62 16.69
C TRP A 81 -13.10 8.19 15.67
N LYS A 82 -14.38 8.29 16.05
CA LYS A 82 -15.49 7.85 15.21
C LYS A 82 -16.38 9.03 14.86
N ASP A 83 -16.64 9.14 13.58
CA ASP A 83 -17.25 10.30 12.96
C ASP A 83 -18.30 9.82 11.96
N THR A 84 -19.46 10.45 11.97
CA THR A 84 -20.53 10.20 11.00
C THR A 84 -20.92 11.50 10.33
N SER A 85 -21.09 11.49 9.02
CA SER A 85 -21.66 12.56 8.24
C SER A 85 -22.76 11.99 7.34
N ILE A 86 -23.86 12.73 7.21
CA ILE A 86 -24.99 12.35 6.36
C ILE A 86 -25.32 13.56 5.49
N SER A 87 -25.40 13.34 4.19
CA SER A 87 -25.77 14.34 3.20
C SER A 87 -26.91 13.82 2.32
N ASP A 88 -27.67 14.74 1.74
CA ASP A 88 -28.61 14.43 0.67
C ASP A 88 -27.84 13.91 -0.56
N LEU A 89 -28.26 12.77 -1.12
CA LEU A 89 -27.50 12.11 -2.19
C LEU A 89 -27.53 12.88 -3.52
N SER A 90 -28.59 13.64 -3.76
CA SER A 90 -28.79 14.36 -5.03
C SER A 90 -28.09 15.72 -5.04
N THR A 91 -28.05 16.38 -3.89
CA THR A 91 -27.54 17.75 -3.76
C THR A 91 -26.24 17.85 -2.99
N PHE A 92 -25.85 16.79 -2.27
CA PHE A 92 -24.73 16.75 -1.32
C PHE A 92 -24.80 17.79 -0.21
N LYS A 93 -25.97 18.41 0.00
CA LYS A 93 -26.21 19.25 1.17
C LYS A 93 -26.13 18.39 2.43
N PRO A 94 -25.41 18.82 3.48
CA PRO A 94 -25.35 18.07 4.71
C PRO A 94 -26.72 18.07 5.39
N ILE A 95 -27.00 17.00 6.12
CA ILE A 95 -28.23 16.76 6.89
C ILE A 95 -27.85 16.58 8.36
N TYR A 96 -26.76 15.85 8.63
CA TYR A 96 -26.33 15.51 9.98
C TYR A 96 -24.82 15.29 10.06
N ARG A 97 -24.21 15.67 11.18
CA ARG A 97 -22.82 15.34 11.52
C ARG A 97 -22.73 14.99 13.00
N ALA A 98 -21.98 13.94 13.31
CA ALA A 98 -21.61 13.62 14.69
C ALA A 98 -20.15 13.22 14.81
N SER A 99 -19.50 13.73 15.85
CA SER A 99 -18.12 13.41 16.20
C SER A 99 -18.06 12.98 17.65
N HIS A 100 -17.52 11.79 17.89
CA HIS A 100 -17.25 11.28 19.23
C HIS A 100 -15.80 10.83 19.30
N ASN A 101 -14.99 11.55 20.05
CA ASN A 101 -13.58 11.20 20.27
C ASN A 101 -13.09 11.65 21.64
N SER A 102 -11.81 11.39 21.94
CA SER A 102 -11.19 11.72 23.23
C SER A 102 -11.12 13.23 23.51
N MET A 103 -11.23 14.08 22.48
CA MET A 103 -11.07 15.54 22.59
C MET A 103 -12.41 16.28 22.63
N LYS A 104 -13.44 15.78 21.95
CA LYS A 104 -14.73 16.45 21.82
C LYS A 104 -15.90 15.48 21.64
N ASP A 105 -17.08 15.99 21.99
CA ASP A 105 -18.35 15.50 21.44
C ASP A 105 -19.00 16.60 20.62
N MET A 106 -19.52 16.27 19.44
CA MET A 106 -20.21 17.24 18.60
C MET A 106 -21.36 16.58 17.87
N VAL A 107 -22.49 17.28 17.81
CA VAL A 107 -23.63 16.93 16.97
C VAL A 107 -24.08 18.18 16.24
N LEU A 108 -24.31 18.07 14.94
CA LEU A 108 -24.86 19.11 14.07
C LEU A 108 -26.05 18.55 13.30
N HIS A 109 -27.11 19.35 13.24
CA HIS A 109 -28.27 19.16 12.39
C HIS A 109 -28.35 20.32 11.41
N PHE A 110 -28.44 20.01 10.12
CA PHE A 110 -28.43 21.00 9.06
C PHE A 110 -29.85 21.18 8.51
N GLY A 111 -30.31 22.42 8.50
CA GLY A 111 -31.59 22.85 7.96
C GLY A 111 -31.52 24.33 7.59
N SER A 112 -32.61 25.09 7.79
CA SER A 112 -32.57 26.55 7.64
C SER A 112 -31.57 27.21 8.61
N ASP A 113 -31.47 26.63 9.80
CA ASP A 113 -30.38 26.87 10.75
C ASP A 113 -29.52 25.61 10.87
N VAL A 114 -28.21 25.78 11.06
CA VAL A 114 -27.34 24.74 11.61
C VAL A 114 -27.45 24.76 13.13
N THR A 115 -27.93 23.67 13.71
CA THR A 115 -28.17 23.57 15.15
C THR A 115 -27.45 22.38 15.76
N GLY A 116 -27.23 22.39 17.07
CA GLY A 116 -26.66 21.26 17.78
C GLY A 116 -25.80 21.67 18.97
N TYR A 117 -24.76 20.89 19.26
CA TYR A 117 -23.87 21.18 20.37
C TYR A 117 -22.43 20.75 20.10
N TYR A 118 -21.52 21.38 20.83
CA TYR A 118 -20.12 21.01 20.93
C TYR A 118 -19.71 20.94 22.41
N VAL A 119 -19.09 19.85 22.84
CA VAL A 119 -18.48 19.70 24.15
C VAL A 119 -16.98 19.55 23.97
N ASP A 120 -16.23 20.47 24.57
CA ASP A 120 -14.79 20.30 24.77
C ASP A 120 -14.57 19.36 25.96
N LYS A 121 -14.04 18.15 25.73
CA LYS A 121 -13.83 17.18 26.82
C LYS A 121 -12.66 17.55 27.73
N LYS A 122 -11.74 18.40 27.26
CA LYS A 122 -10.61 18.89 28.07
C LYS A 122 -11.07 19.92 29.09
N THR A 123 -11.97 20.83 28.70
CA THR A 123 -12.46 21.90 29.58
C THR A 123 -13.83 21.62 30.20
N GLY A 124 -14.55 20.61 29.70
CA GLY A 124 -15.95 20.34 30.05
C GLY A 124 -16.94 21.37 29.50
N LYS A 125 -16.48 22.37 28.74
CA LYS A 125 -17.33 23.45 28.24
C LYS A 125 -18.24 22.95 27.13
N LYS A 126 -19.55 23.14 27.32
CA LYS A 126 -20.58 22.89 26.31
C LYS A 126 -21.01 24.19 25.64
N ASN A 127 -20.95 24.23 24.31
CA ASN A 127 -21.48 25.30 23.48
C ASN A 127 -22.72 24.78 22.74
N GLN A 128 -23.80 25.55 22.78
CA GLN A 128 -24.97 25.34 21.92
C GLN A 128 -24.71 26.02 20.58
N ILE A 129 -25.12 25.36 19.50
CA ILE A 129 -24.87 25.82 18.14
C ILE A 129 -26.20 26.25 17.53
N LYS A 130 -26.22 27.47 16.99
CA LYS A 130 -27.31 28.00 16.17
C LYS A 130 -26.73 29.03 15.21
N GLU A 131 -26.58 28.63 13.95
CA GLU A 131 -25.99 29.44 12.88
C GLU A 131 -26.87 29.40 11.64
N ALA A 132 -26.76 30.39 10.75
CA ALA A 132 -27.53 30.39 9.51
C ALA A 132 -27.11 29.23 8.59
N GLY A 133 -28.10 28.44 8.14
CA GLY A 133 -27.92 27.25 7.30
C GLY A 133 -28.52 27.37 5.89
N ASP A 134 -29.20 28.46 5.57
CA ASP A 134 -29.93 28.64 4.30
C ASP A 134 -29.02 28.66 3.05
N GLN A 135 -27.74 29.02 3.22
CA GLN A 135 -26.76 29.03 2.14
C GLN A 135 -26.34 27.60 1.74
N TYR A 136 -25.99 27.40 0.48
CA TYR A 136 -25.45 26.10 0.04
C TYR A 136 -24.01 25.93 0.55
N PHE A 137 -23.75 24.82 1.22
CA PHE A 137 -22.41 24.32 1.52
C PHE A 137 -22.42 22.80 1.55
N VAL A 138 -21.24 22.21 1.51
CA VAL A 138 -21.00 20.79 1.80
C VAL A 138 -20.30 20.65 3.16
N ASP A 139 -20.42 19.49 3.80
CA ASP A 139 -19.76 19.22 5.08
C ASP A 139 -18.25 19.01 4.91
N SER A 140 -17.45 19.51 5.86
CA SER A 140 -15.98 19.45 5.81
C SER A 140 -15.40 18.04 5.84
N TYR A 141 -16.11 17.08 6.43
CA TYR A 141 -15.70 15.68 6.38
C TYR A 141 -16.16 14.97 5.10
N THR A 142 -17.19 15.49 4.43
CA THR A 142 -17.73 14.90 3.20
C THR A 142 -16.99 15.39 1.97
N TYR A 143 -16.64 16.68 1.93
CA TYR A 143 -16.12 17.31 0.71
C TYR A 143 -14.88 16.63 0.11
N PRO A 144 -13.88 16.13 0.88
CA PRO A 144 -12.68 15.53 0.28
C PRO A 144 -13.03 14.28 -0.53
N PHE A 145 -14.06 13.52 -0.13
CA PHE A 145 -14.49 12.31 -0.83
C PHE A 145 -15.27 12.63 -2.10
N ILE A 146 -16.13 13.65 -2.06
CA ILE A 146 -16.95 14.03 -3.20
C ILE A 146 -16.18 14.84 -4.25
N LEU A 147 -14.92 15.23 -3.99
CA LEU A 147 -14.01 15.75 -5.03
C LEU A 147 -13.89 14.78 -6.22
N SER A 148 -13.96 13.48 -5.96
CA SER A 148 -13.93 12.44 -7.00
C SER A 148 -15.14 12.45 -7.94
N LEU A 149 -16.24 13.08 -7.50
CA LEU A 149 -17.51 13.20 -8.23
C LEU A 149 -17.58 14.44 -9.10
N LEU A 150 -16.57 15.32 -9.03
CA LEU A 150 -16.47 16.46 -9.94
C LEU A 150 -16.15 15.99 -11.37
N PRO A 151 -16.53 16.76 -12.40
CA PRO A 151 -16.18 16.49 -13.80
C PRO A 151 -14.71 16.83 -14.07
N LEU A 152 -13.80 16.16 -13.35
CA LEU A 152 -12.36 16.38 -13.40
C LEU A 152 -11.81 16.20 -14.82
N THR A 153 -11.07 17.22 -15.24
CA THR A 153 -10.31 17.30 -16.49
C THR A 153 -9.12 18.22 -16.27
N SER A 154 -8.06 18.12 -17.08
CA SER A 154 -6.93 19.05 -16.98
C SER A 154 -7.39 20.51 -17.10
N GLY A 155 -6.91 21.36 -16.20
CA GLY A 155 -7.30 22.77 -16.11
C GLY A 155 -8.67 23.03 -15.47
N TYR A 156 -9.37 21.99 -14.99
CA TYR A 156 -10.61 22.17 -14.25
C TYR A 156 -10.35 22.97 -12.97
N SER A 157 -11.21 23.94 -12.69
CA SER A 157 -11.18 24.74 -11.47
C SER A 157 -12.61 25.03 -11.01
N THR A 158 -12.80 25.06 -9.70
CA THR A 158 -14.08 25.38 -9.09
C THR A 158 -13.88 25.76 -7.63
N ASP A 159 -14.81 26.51 -7.05
CA ASP A 159 -14.87 26.70 -5.60
C ASP A 159 -16.09 26.01 -4.97
N LEU A 160 -15.91 25.63 -3.70
CA LEU A 160 -16.91 24.99 -2.86
C LEU A 160 -17.02 25.75 -1.54
N SER A 161 -18.25 26.03 -1.13
CA SER A 161 -18.55 26.46 0.23
C SER A 161 -18.55 25.21 1.13
N VAL A 162 -17.71 25.21 2.15
CA VAL A 162 -17.51 24.08 3.07
C VAL A 162 -17.85 24.52 4.48
N TYR A 163 -18.74 23.80 5.15
CA TYR A 163 -19.08 24.04 6.54
C TYR A 163 -18.21 23.20 7.48
N GLU A 164 -17.49 23.87 8.39
CA GLU A 164 -16.69 23.25 9.46
C GLU A 164 -16.92 24.02 10.76
N TYR A 165 -17.61 23.42 11.72
CA TYR A 165 -17.78 24.04 13.03
C TYR A 165 -16.49 23.98 13.86
N LYS A 166 -15.96 25.16 14.21
CA LYS A 166 -14.99 25.33 15.30
C LYS A 166 -15.45 26.48 16.20
N PRO A 167 -15.48 26.31 17.53
CA PRO A 167 -15.92 27.37 18.46
C PRO A 167 -15.13 28.69 18.36
N THR A 168 -13.90 28.63 17.85
CA THR A 168 -12.98 29.77 17.74
C THR A 168 -13.10 30.52 16.40
N ASN A 169 -13.89 30.02 15.45
CA ASN A 169 -14.00 30.66 14.14
C ASN A 169 -14.94 31.86 14.20
N ASN A 170 -14.62 32.90 13.42
CA ASN A 170 -15.53 34.01 13.15
C ASN A 170 -16.65 33.63 12.15
N SER A 171 -16.38 32.66 11.29
CA SER A 171 -17.33 32.04 10.36
C SER A 171 -17.00 30.56 10.22
N ASN A 172 -18.02 29.69 10.29
CA ASN A 172 -17.86 28.26 10.09
C ASN A 172 -18.08 27.81 8.65
N VAL A 173 -18.44 28.73 7.74
CA VAL A 173 -18.41 28.47 6.30
C VAL A 173 -17.13 29.05 5.72
N LYS A 174 -16.35 28.16 5.09
CA LYS A 174 -15.08 28.43 4.44
C LYS A 174 -15.19 28.21 2.94
N LYS A 175 -14.24 28.75 2.19
CA LYS A 175 -14.13 28.58 0.74
C LYS A 175 -12.97 27.64 0.42
N ALA A 176 -13.27 26.47 -0.13
CA ALA A 176 -12.27 25.57 -0.69
C ALA A 176 -12.20 25.80 -2.20
N ILE A 177 -11.01 26.03 -2.75
CA ILE A 177 -10.79 26.29 -4.17
C ILE A 177 -10.00 25.14 -4.76
N VAL A 178 -10.60 24.43 -5.72
CA VAL A 178 -9.89 23.54 -6.63
C VAL A 178 -9.09 24.42 -7.59
N GLU A 179 -7.82 24.63 -7.27
CA GLU A 179 -6.94 25.52 -8.04
C GLU A 179 -6.42 24.87 -9.30
N GLU A 180 -6.03 23.59 -9.20
CA GLU A 180 -5.40 22.88 -10.30
C GLU A 180 -5.90 21.44 -10.36
N VAL A 181 -6.27 21.01 -11.56
CA VAL A 181 -6.45 19.61 -11.90
C VAL A 181 -5.51 19.30 -13.06
N LYS A 182 -4.64 18.31 -12.91
CA LYS A 182 -3.71 17.90 -13.97
C LYS A 182 -3.57 16.38 -14.07
N ASN A 183 -2.99 15.95 -15.18
CA ASN A 183 -2.70 14.53 -15.42
C ASN A 183 -1.51 14.11 -14.56
N ASN A 184 -1.64 12.98 -13.87
CA ASN A 184 -0.51 12.32 -13.23
C ASN A 184 -0.65 10.79 -13.34
N THR A 185 0.34 10.06 -12.85
CA THR A 185 0.38 8.61 -12.73
C THR A 185 0.57 8.25 -11.26
N TYR A 186 -0.25 7.32 -10.77
CA TYR A 186 -0.04 6.68 -9.48
C TYR A 186 0.44 5.23 -9.69
N ILE A 187 1.36 4.75 -8.85
CA ILE A 187 1.86 3.38 -8.91
C ILE A 187 1.43 2.65 -7.64
N SER A 188 0.37 1.87 -7.76
CA SER A 188 -0.05 0.95 -6.70
C SER A 188 0.95 -0.20 -6.56
N LYS A 189 1.20 -0.59 -5.31
CA LYS A 189 2.05 -1.74 -4.98
C LYS A 189 1.43 -3.08 -5.40
N PHE A 190 0.10 -3.17 -5.54
CA PHE A 190 -0.60 -4.40 -5.89
C PHE A 190 -1.10 -4.45 -7.34
N THR A 191 -1.62 -3.33 -7.84
CA THR A 191 -2.31 -3.24 -9.13
C THR A 191 -1.48 -2.53 -10.21
N GLY A 192 -0.42 -1.83 -9.81
CA GLY A 192 0.57 -1.21 -10.69
C GLY A 192 0.18 0.20 -11.13
N LYS A 193 0.51 0.55 -12.39
CA LYS A 193 0.30 1.90 -12.92
C LYS A 193 -1.19 2.22 -13.10
N HIS A 194 -1.60 3.38 -12.61
CA HIS A 194 -2.92 3.99 -12.83
C HIS A 194 -2.77 5.42 -13.34
N ASP A 195 -3.60 5.78 -14.32
CA ASP A 195 -3.71 7.18 -14.75
C ASP A 195 -4.67 7.90 -13.80
N VAL A 196 -4.20 8.99 -13.21
CA VAL A 196 -4.93 9.71 -12.16
C VAL A 196 -5.06 11.20 -12.49
N TRP A 197 -6.07 11.82 -11.90
CA TRP A 197 -6.14 13.26 -11.71
C TRP A 197 -5.38 13.60 -10.43
N GLU A 198 -4.41 14.50 -10.53
CA GLU A 198 -3.88 15.22 -9.37
C GLU A 198 -4.73 16.48 -9.18
N VAL A 199 -5.40 16.57 -8.04
CA VAL A 199 -6.36 17.63 -7.70
C VAL A 199 -5.82 18.42 -6.52
N ALA A 200 -5.42 19.67 -6.76
CA ALA A 200 -4.95 20.58 -5.73
C ALA A 200 -6.11 21.47 -5.24
N VAL A 201 -6.30 21.51 -3.92
CA VAL A 201 -7.30 22.33 -3.25
C VAL A 201 -6.64 23.22 -2.21
N VAL A 202 -7.01 24.50 -2.17
CA VAL A 202 -6.56 25.46 -1.15
C VAL A 202 -7.76 26.05 -0.39
N GLU A 203 -7.56 26.33 0.89
CA GLU A 203 -8.46 27.14 1.71
C GLU A 203 -7.79 28.50 1.99
N PRO A 204 -8.12 29.56 1.23
CA PRO A 204 -7.32 30.79 1.21
C PRO A 204 -7.21 31.53 2.54
N SER A 205 -8.13 31.32 3.48
CA SER A 205 -8.10 32.03 4.77
C SER A 205 -7.10 31.45 5.75
N THR A 206 -6.72 30.18 5.58
CA THR A 206 -5.75 29.48 6.44
C THR A 206 -4.48 29.07 5.70
N ASP A 207 -4.45 29.18 4.37
CA ASP A 207 -3.42 28.60 3.49
C ASP A 207 -3.29 27.07 3.63
N GLU A 208 -4.31 26.41 4.19
CA GLU A 208 -4.41 24.95 4.20
C GLU A 208 -4.51 24.45 2.74
N LYS A 209 -3.68 23.46 2.41
CA LYS A 209 -3.62 22.87 1.06
C LYS A 209 -3.79 21.37 1.13
N SER A 210 -4.42 20.81 0.10
CA SER A 210 -4.43 19.37 -0.11
C SER A 210 -4.23 19.01 -1.57
N VAL A 211 -3.59 17.87 -1.81
CA VAL A 211 -3.39 17.30 -3.15
C VAL A 211 -3.88 15.87 -3.14
N SER A 212 -4.91 15.59 -3.94
CA SER A 212 -5.53 14.27 -4.05
C SER A 212 -5.19 13.60 -5.38
N TYR A 213 -4.93 12.29 -5.34
CA TYR A 213 -4.67 11.46 -6.52
C TYR A 213 -5.89 10.56 -6.76
N ILE A 214 -6.69 10.90 -7.77
CA ILE A 214 -7.99 10.28 -8.03
C ILE A 214 -7.94 9.52 -9.36
N ASP A 215 -8.24 8.23 -9.35
CA ASP A 215 -8.24 7.38 -10.53
C ASP A 215 -9.20 7.90 -11.62
N LYS A 216 -8.72 8.02 -12.86
CA LYS A 216 -9.54 8.53 -13.96
C LYS A 216 -10.69 7.60 -14.34
N LYS A 217 -10.50 6.29 -14.20
CA LYS A 217 -11.47 5.27 -14.60
C LYS A 217 -12.38 4.89 -13.44
N THR A 218 -11.77 4.65 -12.29
CA THR A 218 -12.47 4.05 -11.14
C THR A 218 -12.93 5.08 -10.12
N ARG A 219 -12.42 6.33 -10.17
CA ARG A 219 -12.64 7.39 -9.18
C ARG A 219 -12.14 7.05 -7.77
N ARG A 220 -11.34 5.99 -7.65
CA ARG A 220 -10.67 5.60 -6.41
C ARG A 220 -9.70 6.68 -5.96
N LEU A 221 -9.70 6.97 -4.67
CA LEU A 221 -8.76 7.89 -4.04
C LEU A 221 -7.52 7.11 -3.63
N TRP A 222 -6.41 7.34 -4.34
CA TRP A 222 -5.15 6.61 -4.11
C TRP A 222 -4.29 7.24 -3.03
N GLN A 223 -4.27 8.57 -2.96
CA GLN A 223 -3.45 9.32 -2.02
C GLN A 223 -4.05 10.70 -1.78
N VAL A 224 -3.85 11.22 -0.57
CA VAL A 224 -4.07 12.63 -0.21
C VAL A 224 -2.85 13.14 0.54
N ASP A 225 -2.23 14.20 0.05
CA ASP A 225 -1.26 14.98 0.81
C ASP A 225 -1.98 16.20 1.40
N MET A 226 -1.91 16.40 2.71
CA MET A 226 -2.46 17.57 3.41
C MET A 226 -1.31 18.40 3.99
N PHE A 227 -1.38 19.71 3.80
CA PHE A 227 -0.39 20.68 4.26
C PHE A 227 -1.06 21.69 5.18
N THR A 228 -0.59 21.77 6.42
CA THR A 228 -1.12 22.70 7.43
C THR A 228 0.03 23.16 8.31
N ASN A 229 0.21 24.49 8.47
CA ASN A 229 1.22 25.08 9.35
C ASN A 229 2.64 24.52 9.17
N GLY A 230 3.05 24.27 7.93
CA GLY A 230 4.38 23.72 7.61
C GLY A 230 4.55 22.22 7.88
N GLN A 231 3.50 21.52 8.34
CA GLN A 231 3.48 20.07 8.48
C GLN A 231 2.80 19.45 7.25
N GLN A 232 3.28 18.27 6.84
CA GLN A 232 2.65 17.44 5.83
C GLN A 232 2.19 16.13 6.45
N ILE A 233 0.91 15.81 6.22
CA ILE A 233 0.36 14.49 6.46
C ILE A 233 0.05 13.86 5.09
N ARG A 234 0.61 12.68 4.85
CA ARG A 234 0.35 11.89 3.65
C ARG A 234 -0.56 10.71 4.02
N MET A 235 -1.65 10.56 3.29
CA MET A 235 -2.57 9.44 3.44
C MET A 235 -2.54 8.60 2.16
N VAL A 236 -2.26 7.31 2.26
CA VAL A 236 -2.09 6.41 1.11
C VAL A 236 -3.05 5.24 1.24
N ASP A 237 -3.78 4.94 0.17
CA ASP A 237 -4.71 3.81 0.14
C ASP A 237 -3.98 2.48 0.38
N MET A 238 -4.46 1.74 1.38
CA MET A 238 -3.93 0.44 1.75
C MET A 238 -4.40 -0.68 0.83
N GLU A 239 -5.38 -0.41 -0.04
CA GLU A 239 -5.96 -1.39 -0.97
C GLU A 239 -6.52 -2.62 -0.23
N THR A 240 -7.22 -2.39 0.88
CA THR A 240 -7.77 -3.47 1.74
C THR A 240 -8.81 -4.35 1.05
N ASP A 241 -9.39 -3.87 -0.05
CA ASP A 241 -10.30 -4.60 -0.94
C ASP A 241 -9.57 -5.41 -2.03
N PHE A 242 -8.24 -5.27 -2.16
CA PHE A 242 -7.46 -6.04 -3.12
C PHE A 242 -7.30 -7.49 -2.65
N ASN A 243 -8.14 -8.38 -3.18
CA ASN A 243 -7.96 -9.82 -3.10
C ASN A 243 -8.11 -10.44 -4.48
N SER A 244 -7.05 -11.08 -4.98
CA SER A 244 -7.09 -11.83 -6.25
C SER A 244 -7.12 -13.35 -6.08
N ILE A 245 -7.21 -13.83 -4.83
CA ILE A 245 -7.43 -15.25 -4.53
C ILE A 245 -8.93 -15.50 -4.49
N LYS A 246 -9.41 -16.37 -5.38
CA LYS A 246 -10.83 -16.68 -5.56
C LYS A 246 -11.21 -18.02 -4.95
N ALA A 247 -10.26 -18.93 -4.84
CA ALA A 247 -10.46 -20.23 -4.21
C ALA A 247 -10.87 -20.03 -2.75
N PRO A 248 -11.96 -20.69 -2.29
CA PRO A 248 -12.37 -20.62 -0.90
C PRO A 248 -11.33 -21.30 -0.01
N PHE A 249 -11.21 -20.81 1.22
CA PHE A 249 -10.36 -21.42 2.23
C PHE A 249 -11.20 -22.15 3.30
N ASP A 250 -10.95 -23.44 3.48
CA ASP A 250 -11.52 -24.24 4.56
C ASP A 250 -10.43 -24.56 5.59
N LYS A 251 -10.50 -23.88 6.75
CA LYS A 251 -9.53 -24.02 7.83
C LYS A 251 -9.52 -25.42 8.41
N GLU A 252 -10.68 -26.02 8.65
CA GLU A 252 -10.79 -27.30 9.34
C GLU A 252 -10.24 -28.43 8.45
N ALA A 253 -10.70 -28.48 7.19
CA ALA A 253 -10.21 -29.45 6.23
C ALA A 253 -8.70 -29.33 6.01
N THR A 254 -8.19 -28.10 5.92
CA THR A 254 -6.76 -27.85 5.69
C THR A 254 -5.91 -28.17 6.92
N MET A 255 -6.38 -27.86 8.13
CA MET A 255 -5.69 -28.24 9.38
C MET A 255 -5.61 -29.77 9.53
N LYS A 256 -6.66 -30.49 9.11
CA LYS A 256 -6.67 -31.96 9.09
C LYS A 256 -5.59 -32.52 8.17
N MET A 257 -5.27 -31.86 7.05
CA MET A 257 -4.18 -32.30 6.16
C MET A 257 -2.82 -32.37 6.87
N VAL A 258 -2.57 -31.47 7.83
CA VAL A 258 -1.24 -31.30 8.47
C VAL A 258 -1.11 -31.88 9.88
N LYS A 259 -2.23 -32.26 10.49
CA LYS A 259 -2.27 -32.82 11.85
C LYS A 259 -3.06 -34.12 11.98
N GLY A 260 -3.89 -34.48 10.99
CA GLY A 260 -4.89 -35.54 11.11
C GLY A 260 -4.47 -36.90 10.56
N GLY A 261 -3.27 -37.04 10.00
CA GLY A 261 -2.81 -38.29 9.41
C GLY A 261 -1.64 -38.91 10.15
N ASN A 262 -1.00 -39.89 9.52
CA ASN A 262 0.13 -40.65 10.06
C ASN A 262 1.27 -40.83 9.02
N ALA A 263 1.20 -40.13 7.89
CA ALA A 263 2.29 -40.11 6.91
C ALA A 263 3.44 -39.21 7.37
N ILE A 264 4.62 -39.48 6.82
CA ILE A 264 5.87 -38.78 7.11
C ILE A 264 6.48 -38.31 5.80
N ILE A 265 6.91 -37.05 5.75
CA ILE A 265 7.82 -36.56 4.73
C ILE A 265 9.16 -36.31 5.40
N SER A 266 10.20 -37.03 5.01
CA SER A 266 11.57 -36.81 5.48
C SER A 266 12.46 -36.43 4.30
N GLY A 267 13.56 -35.75 4.56
CA GLY A 267 14.40 -35.32 3.46
C GLY A 267 15.71 -34.72 3.85
N GLN A 268 16.41 -34.22 2.84
CA GLN A 268 17.71 -33.57 2.99
C GLN A 268 17.78 -32.27 2.18
N VAL A 269 18.28 -31.21 2.80
CA VAL A 269 18.48 -29.89 2.19
C VAL A 269 19.95 -29.69 1.83
N PHE A 270 20.25 -29.39 0.57
CA PHE A 270 21.61 -29.08 0.13
C PHE A 270 21.66 -28.28 -1.19
N ALA A 271 22.78 -27.64 -1.45
CA ALA A 271 23.11 -26.98 -2.71
C ALA A 271 24.30 -27.68 -3.35
N ARG A 272 24.38 -27.61 -4.68
CA ARG A 272 25.60 -27.91 -5.42
C ARG A 272 25.89 -26.75 -6.33
N ASP A 273 27.15 -26.34 -6.32
CA ASP A 273 27.64 -25.24 -7.12
C ASP A 273 28.28 -25.76 -8.43
N PHE A 274 28.34 -24.89 -9.44
CA PHE A 274 28.84 -25.21 -10.78
C PHE A 274 29.71 -24.07 -11.29
N ASP A 275 30.80 -24.39 -12.00
CA ASP A 275 31.61 -23.38 -12.67
C ASP A 275 30.90 -22.90 -13.94
N GLY A 276 30.63 -21.60 -14.00
CA GLY A 276 29.95 -20.95 -15.12
C GLY A 276 30.82 -20.95 -16.38
N GLY A 277 30.60 -21.91 -17.26
CA GLY A 277 31.34 -21.93 -18.53
C GLY A 277 30.76 -22.74 -19.68
N ASN A 278 30.10 -23.88 -19.47
CA ASN A 278 29.55 -24.64 -20.60
C ASN A 278 28.50 -25.68 -20.20
N ARG A 279 27.43 -25.78 -21.01
CA ARG A 279 26.32 -26.75 -20.89
C ARG A 279 26.74 -28.23 -20.93
N MET A 280 28.01 -28.53 -21.19
CA MET A 280 28.55 -29.90 -21.25
C MET A 280 29.34 -30.36 -20.01
N GLN A 281 29.51 -29.53 -18.97
CA GLN A 281 30.22 -29.96 -17.75
C GLN A 281 29.27 -30.58 -16.72
N VAL A 282 28.72 -31.76 -17.01
CA VAL A 282 28.10 -32.62 -15.97
C VAL A 282 29.18 -33.23 -15.05
N MET A 283 30.47 -33.05 -15.36
CA MET A 283 31.58 -33.67 -14.65
C MET A 283 32.26 -32.82 -13.55
N ASN A 284 32.04 -31.49 -13.50
CA ASN A 284 32.64 -30.59 -12.50
C ASN A 284 31.60 -30.04 -11.51
N ILE A 285 30.84 -30.93 -10.86
CA ILE A 285 29.92 -30.54 -9.80
C ILE A 285 30.73 -30.33 -8.52
N LYS A 286 30.72 -29.11 -7.97
CA LYS A 286 31.40 -28.83 -6.69
C LYS A 286 30.77 -29.63 -5.55
N ALA A 287 31.55 -29.79 -4.48
CA ALA A 287 31.14 -30.54 -3.30
C ALA A 287 29.77 -30.10 -2.79
N LYS A 288 29.00 -31.08 -2.33
CA LYS A 288 27.66 -30.87 -1.75
C LYS A 288 27.77 -29.96 -0.53
N GLN A 289 27.02 -28.86 -0.53
CA GLN A 289 26.91 -27.95 0.60
C GLN A 289 25.55 -28.15 1.27
N VAL A 290 25.54 -28.82 2.41
CA VAL A 290 24.31 -29.10 3.18
C VAL A 290 23.85 -27.87 3.94
N ALA A 291 22.54 -27.76 4.14
CA ALA A 291 22.01 -26.70 5.00
C ALA A 291 22.41 -26.95 6.45
N PRO A 292 22.83 -25.93 7.20
CA PRO A 292 23.25 -26.08 8.59
C PRO A 292 22.07 -26.46 9.50
N ARG A 293 22.38 -27.13 10.62
CA ARG A 293 21.42 -27.39 11.70
C ARG A 293 20.70 -26.11 12.11
N GLY A 294 19.39 -26.21 12.32
CA GLY A 294 18.52 -25.06 12.60
C GLY A 294 17.97 -24.34 11.38
N THR A 295 18.40 -24.69 10.15
CA THR A 295 17.77 -24.18 8.92
C THR A 295 16.29 -24.54 8.89
N GLN A 296 15.42 -23.54 8.72
CA GLN A 296 13.99 -23.77 8.66
C GLN A 296 13.59 -24.44 7.34
N VAL A 297 12.74 -25.45 7.44
CA VAL A 297 11.99 -26.02 6.33
C VAL A 297 10.51 -25.81 6.60
N VAL A 298 9.79 -25.31 5.61
CA VAL A 298 8.37 -24.98 5.69
C VAL A 298 7.58 -25.94 4.81
N LEU A 299 6.47 -26.45 5.33
CA LEU A 299 5.52 -27.29 4.62
C LEU A 299 4.18 -26.54 4.55
N ILE A 300 3.76 -26.27 3.33
CA ILE A 300 2.50 -25.60 2.99
C ILE A 300 1.56 -26.67 2.42
N PRO A 301 0.34 -26.85 2.97
CA PRO A 301 -0.69 -27.66 2.33
C PRO A 301 -0.91 -27.17 0.89
N TYR A 302 -0.89 -28.03 -0.11
CA TYR A 302 -0.96 -27.61 -1.52
C TYR A 302 -2.34 -27.90 -2.13
N ASN A 303 -3.39 -27.47 -1.43
CA ASN A 303 -4.77 -27.48 -1.93
C ASN A 303 -5.00 -26.28 -2.90
N ASP A 304 -6.21 -26.17 -3.45
CA ASP A 304 -6.53 -25.17 -4.47
C ASP A 304 -6.30 -23.72 -4.02
N TYR A 305 -6.62 -23.40 -2.76
CA TYR A 305 -6.34 -22.08 -2.18
C TYR A 305 -4.85 -21.75 -2.20
N PHE A 306 -4.01 -22.64 -1.66
CA PHE A 306 -2.56 -22.40 -1.62
C PHE A 306 -1.91 -22.44 -3.00
N LYS A 307 -2.41 -23.28 -3.92
CA LYS A 307 -1.98 -23.30 -5.32
C LYS A 307 -2.22 -21.95 -6.00
N GLU A 308 -3.43 -21.39 -5.83
CA GLU A 308 -3.75 -20.08 -6.38
C GLU A 308 -2.92 -18.98 -5.72
N TRP A 309 -2.80 -18.98 -4.39
CA TRP A 309 -1.99 -18.01 -3.63
C TRP A 309 -0.53 -17.98 -4.09
N VAL A 310 0.12 -19.14 -4.23
CA VAL A 310 1.49 -19.23 -4.75
C VAL A 310 1.58 -18.68 -6.18
N LYS A 311 0.66 -19.09 -7.05
CA LYS A 311 0.65 -18.66 -8.47
C LYS A 311 0.48 -17.15 -8.60
N VAL A 312 -0.44 -16.57 -7.85
CA VAL A 312 -0.71 -15.13 -7.83
C VAL A 312 0.50 -14.37 -7.33
N ASN A 313 1.11 -14.78 -6.21
CA ASN A 313 2.26 -14.08 -5.65
C ASN A 313 3.51 -14.22 -6.52
N GLU A 314 3.69 -15.34 -7.22
CA GLU A 314 4.75 -15.47 -8.22
C GLU A 314 4.52 -14.54 -9.42
N ALA A 315 3.27 -14.36 -9.85
CA ALA A 315 2.93 -13.41 -10.90
C ALA A 315 3.13 -11.95 -10.46
N GLN A 316 2.80 -11.60 -9.21
CA GLN A 316 3.05 -10.26 -8.65
C GLN A 316 4.54 -9.96 -8.57
N ARG A 317 5.33 -10.88 -8.03
CA ARG A 317 6.79 -10.74 -7.94
C ARG A 317 7.45 -10.52 -9.29
N LYS A 318 7.02 -11.25 -10.34
CA LYS A 318 7.51 -11.06 -11.72
C LYS A 318 7.23 -9.66 -12.28
N LYS A 319 6.21 -8.98 -11.75
CA LYS A 319 5.82 -7.62 -12.14
C LYS A 319 6.41 -6.55 -11.20
N GLY A 320 7.25 -6.92 -10.23
CA GLY A 320 7.78 -6.00 -9.23
C GLY A 320 6.72 -5.46 -8.26
N ARG A 321 5.63 -6.23 -8.06
CA ARG A 321 4.49 -5.86 -7.20
C ARG A 321 4.54 -6.64 -5.89
N GLU A 322 3.91 -6.09 -4.86
CA GLU A 322 3.77 -6.73 -3.56
C GLU A 322 2.85 -7.97 -3.67
N GLY A 323 3.20 -9.00 -2.91
CA GLY A 323 2.39 -10.21 -2.81
C GLY A 323 1.16 -10.00 -1.95
N ILE A 324 0.13 -10.79 -2.18
CA ILE A 324 -1.03 -10.89 -1.30
C ILE A 324 -0.60 -11.61 -0.02
N ALA A 325 -0.80 -10.95 1.12
CA ALA A 325 -0.60 -11.57 2.42
C ALA A 325 -1.50 -12.80 2.55
N ILE A 326 -0.96 -13.86 3.15
CA ILE A 326 -1.77 -15.02 3.50
C ILE A 326 -2.67 -14.66 4.70
N SER A 327 -3.91 -15.14 4.71
CA SER A 327 -4.79 -14.97 5.87
C SER A 327 -4.24 -15.69 7.11
N ASP A 328 -4.54 -15.17 8.31
CA ASP A 328 -4.11 -15.77 9.58
C ASP A 328 -4.57 -17.23 9.73
N ASP A 329 -5.79 -17.53 9.30
CA ASP A 329 -6.33 -18.89 9.33
C ASP A 329 -5.56 -19.86 8.43
N ALA A 330 -5.15 -19.40 7.25
CA ALA A 330 -4.32 -20.21 6.35
C ALA A 330 -2.88 -20.31 6.86
N ALA A 331 -2.32 -19.24 7.43
CA ALA A 331 -0.99 -19.24 8.04
C ALA A 331 -0.86 -20.29 9.16
N GLN A 332 -1.91 -20.48 9.97
CA GLN A 332 -1.95 -21.50 11.03
C GLN A 332 -1.87 -22.94 10.51
N CYS A 333 -2.19 -23.17 9.23
CA CYS A 333 -2.12 -24.49 8.61
C CYS A 333 -0.73 -24.81 8.02
N ILE A 334 0.20 -23.86 8.02
CA ILE A 334 1.57 -24.06 7.57
C ILE A 334 2.38 -24.70 8.71
N LYS A 335 3.09 -25.78 8.42
CA LYS A 335 4.04 -26.38 9.37
C LYS A 335 5.44 -25.84 9.09
N SER A 336 6.24 -25.71 10.14
CA SER A 336 7.68 -25.55 10.04
C SER A 336 8.39 -26.63 10.86
N THR A 337 9.57 -27.00 10.41
CA THR A 337 10.53 -27.83 11.12
C THR A 337 11.91 -27.25 10.89
N SER A 338 12.91 -27.77 11.58
CA SER A 338 14.29 -27.38 11.38
C SER A 338 15.13 -28.57 10.96
N VAL A 339 16.17 -28.31 10.19
CA VAL A 339 17.25 -29.27 9.98
C VAL A 339 17.79 -29.70 11.35
N TYR A 340 17.75 -31.00 11.65
CA TYR A 340 18.05 -31.51 12.99
C TYR A 340 19.48 -32.04 13.14
N ASP A 341 20.21 -32.21 12.04
CA ASP A 341 21.58 -32.71 12.04
C ASP A 341 22.50 -31.96 11.06
N ASP A 342 23.79 -32.27 11.12
CA ASP A 342 24.82 -31.65 10.27
C ASP A 342 24.85 -32.23 8.85
N ALA A 343 23.97 -33.19 8.56
CA ALA A 343 23.81 -33.76 7.22
C ALA A 343 22.66 -33.08 6.45
N GLY A 344 21.95 -32.12 7.05
CA GLY A 344 20.89 -31.38 6.38
C GLY A 344 19.53 -32.08 6.43
N HIS A 345 19.32 -33.06 7.32
CA HIS A 345 18.07 -33.82 7.36
C HIS A 345 16.95 -33.10 8.11
N PHE A 346 15.72 -33.31 7.65
CA PHE A 346 14.50 -32.77 8.24
C PHE A 346 13.35 -33.79 8.14
N GLU A 347 12.30 -33.59 8.95
CA GLU A 347 11.09 -34.39 8.87
C GLU A 347 9.82 -33.60 9.23
N PHE A 348 8.71 -34.03 8.61
CA PHE A 348 7.34 -33.67 8.96
C PHE A 348 6.55 -34.94 9.20
N VAL A 349 5.80 -34.96 10.29
CA VAL A 349 4.95 -36.10 10.68
C VAL A 349 3.48 -35.71 10.72
N ASN A 350 2.60 -36.71 10.90
CA ASN A 350 1.15 -36.56 11.07
C ASN A 350 0.42 -35.98 9.85
N LEU A 351 0.89 -36.32 8.66
CA LEU A 351 0.34 -35.83 7.40
C LEU A 351 -0.73 -36.79 6.85
N MET A 352 -1.79 -36.25 6.28
CA MET A 352 -2.75 -37.01 5.48
C MET A 352 -2.21 -37.28 4.07
N PRO A 353 -2.84 -38.17 3.29
CA PRO A 353 -2.68 -38.16 1.84
C PRO A 353 -3.04 -36.79 1.26
N GLY A 354 -2.23 -36.31 0.32
CA GLY A 354 -2.40 -35.00 -0.29
C GLY A 354 -1.11 -34.46 -0.91
N GLU A 355 -1.20 -33.27 -1.50
CA GLU A 355 -0.06 -32.54 -2.03
C GLU A 355 0.42 -31.49 -1.02
N TYR A 356 1.74 -31.34 -0.94
CA TYR A 356 2.41 -30.43 -0.02
C TYR A 356 3.54 -29.70 -0.75
N LEU A 357 3.61 -28.38 -0.58
CA LEU A 357 4.72 -27.59 -1.07
C LEU A 357 5.74 -27.42 0.06
N LEU A 358 6.95 -27.92 -0.18
CA LEU A 358 8.10 -27.70 0.68
C LEU A 358 8.87 -26.46 0.22
N TYR A 359 9.22 -25.61 1.18
CA TYR A 359 10.01 -24.39 0.98
C TYR A 359 11.15 -24.32 1.99
N THR A 360 12.33 -23.91 1.54
CA THR A 360 13.45 -23.58 2.43
C THR A 360 14.38 -22.58 1.75
N GLU A 361 15.06 -21.79 2.56
CA GLU A 361 16.14 -20.91 2.13
C GLU A 361 17.34 -21.08 3.08
N PHE A 362 18.54 -21.19 2.52
CA PHE A 362 19.78 -21.23 3.30
C PHE A 362 20.94 -20.64 2.51
N ARG A 363 21.96 -20.17 3.23
CA ARG A 363 23.18 -19.62 2.62
C ARG A 363 24.18 -20.73 2.27
N PHE A 364 24.84 -20.61 1.12
CA PHE A 364 25.94 -21.47 0.69
C PHE A 364 27.03 -20.63 0.01
N LYS A 365 28.21 -21.20 -0.19
CA LYS A 365 29.33 -20.54 -0.87
C LYS A 365 29.27 -20.82 -2.37
N HIS A 366 29.30 -19.77 -3.19
CA HIS A 366 29.49 -19.87 -4.63
C HIS A 366 30.94 -19.56 -4.97
N GLY A 367 31.63 -20.50 -5.59
CA GLY A 367 32.98 -20.31 -6.10
C GLY A 367 32.96 -19.99 -7.59
N TYR A 368 33.74 -19.02 -8.03
CA TYR A 368 33.92 -18.71 -9.45
C TYR A 368 35.39 -18.41 -9.75
N THR A 369 35.82 -18.69 -10.97
CA THR A 369 37.16 -18.37 -11.46
C THR A 369 37.07 -17.14 -12.36
N GLN A 370 37.90 -16.13 -12.10
CA GLN A 370 38.02 -14.93 -12.94
C GLN A 370 39.41 -14.86 -13.55
N SER A 371 39.48 -14.56 -14.85
CA SER A 371 40.75 -14.25 -15.51
C SER A 371 41.09 -12.78 -15.28
N GLU A 372 42.26 -12.52 -14.71
CA GLU A 372 42.75 -11.19 -14.40
C GLU A 372 44.02 -10.89 -15.19
N VAL A 373 44.09 -9.71 -15.80
CA VAL A 373 45.30 -9.25 -16.47
C VAL A 373 46.31 -8.82 -15.42
N VAL A 374 47.46 -9.51 -15.38
CA VAL A 374 48.56 -9.24 -14.44
C VAL A 374 49.78 -8.61 -15.10
N GLY A 375 49.73 -8.44 -16.42
CA GLY A 375 50.79 -7.77 -17.16
C GLY A 375 50.53 -7.82 -18.65
N TYR A 376 51.50 -7.32 -19.40
CA TYR A 376 51.46 -7.26 -20.85
C TYR A 376 52.82 -7.65 -21.40
N THR A 377 52.83 -8.39 -22.50
CA THR A 377 54.05 -8.73 -23.24
C THR A 377 53.98 -8.10 -24.62
N ASP A 378 54.93 -7.22 -24.89
CA ASP A 378 55.11 -6.60 -26.20
C ASP A 378 55.92 -7.52 -27.11
N HIS A 379 55.47 -7.67 -28.34
CA HIS A 379 56.12 -8.48 -29.36
C HIS A 379 56.83 -7.58 -30.37
N TYR A 380 58.09 -7.88 -30.66
CA TYR A 380 58.92 -7.15 -31.64
C TYR A 380 59.48 -8.13 -32.66
N ILE A 381 59.43 -7.77 -33.94
CA ILE A 381 60.10 -8.50 -35.04
C ILE A 381 61.08 -7.53 -35.69
N ASN A 382 62.35 -7.92 -35.78
CA ASN A 382 63.44 -7.09 -36.33
C ASN A 382 63.54 -5.67 -35.70
N GLY A 383 63.28 -5.56 -34.39
CA GLY A 383 63.31 -4.29 -33.65
C GLY A 383 62.06 -3.42 -33.82
N MET A 384 61.07 -3.83 -34.63
CA MET A 384 59.82 -3.10 -34.84
C MET A 384 58.69 -3.72 -34.02
N PHE A 385 57.97 -2.89 -33.27
CA PHE A 385 56.82 -3.28 -32.45
C PHE A 385 55.69 -3.87 -33.31
N GLN A 386 55.17 -5.03 -32.91
CA GLN A 386 54.14 -5.79 -33.64
C GLN A 386 52.81 -5.86 -32.87
N GLY A 387 52.81 -5.55 -31.58
CA GLY A 387 51.61 -5.56 -30.75
C GLY A 387 51.87 -6.07 -29.35
N THR A 388 50.85 -5.96 -28.51
CA THR A 388 50.91 -6.33 -27.10
C THR A 388 49.88 -7.42 -26.80
N THR A 389 50.31 -8.47 -26.11
CA THR A 389 49.42 -9.51 -25.59
C THR A 389 49.23 -9.35 -24.08
N ALA A 390 48.00 -9.43 -23.60
CA ALA A 390 47.71 -9.42 -22.16
C ALA A 390 48.12 -10.76 -21.52
N ASN A 391 48.89 -10.69 -20.45
CA ASN A 391 49.19 -11.84 -19.60
C ASN A 391 48.10 -11.96 -18.55
N THR A 392 47.33 -13.03 -18.61
CA THR A 392 46.24 -13.29 -17.68
C THR A 392 46.58 -14.42 -16.72
N VAL A 393 46.17 -14.31 -15.46
CA VAL A 393 46.10 -15.43 -14.52
C VAL A 393 44.66 -15.67 -14.11
N ASN A 394 44.31 -16.93 -13.89
CA ASN A 394 43.01 -17.29 -13.35
C ASN A 394 43.10 -17.29 -11.82
N ARG A 395 42.22 -16.54 -11.16
CA ARG A 395 42.05 -16.54 -9.71
C ARG A 395 40.70 -17.12 -9.32
N ASP A 396 40.71 -17.94 -8.28
CA ASP A 396 39.49 -18.51 -7.72
C ASP A 396 38.97 -17.66 -6.55
N TYR A 397 37.70 -17.29 -6.65
CA TYR A 397 36.98 -16.49 -5.67
C TYR A 397 35.84 -17.32 -5.05
N SER A 398 35.47 -17.00 -3.81
CA SER A 398 34.32 -17.58 -3.13
C SER A 398 33.49 -16.48 -2.47
N VAL A 399 32.20 -16.41 -2.81
CA VAL A 399 31.25 -15.44 -2.25
C VAL A 399 30.08 -16.16 -1.58
N GLY A 400 29.50 -15.56 -0.55
CA GLY A 400 28.27 -16.07 0.06
C GLY A 400 27.06 -15.79 -0.83
N THR A 401 26.21 -16.79 -1.04
CA THR A 401 24.95 -16.69 -1.79
C THR A 401 23.83 -17.43 -1.04
N SER A 402 22.57 -17.33 -1.49
CA SER A 402 21.45 -18.09 -0.92
C SER A 402 20.80 -19.03 -1.93
N ALA A 403 20.33 -20.17 -1.43
CA ALA A 403 19.56 -21.14 -2.18
C ALA A 403 18.12 -21.13 -1.68
N THR A 404 17.20 -20.62 -2.50
CA THR A 404 15.76 -20.83 -2.31
C THR A 404 15.32 -22.07 -3.06
N VAL A 405 14.72 -23.04 -2.35
CA VAL A 405 14.22 -24.29 -2.95
C VAL A 405 12.72 -24.42 -2.68
N LYS A 406 11.96 -24.69 -3.74
CA LYS A 406 10.54 -25.03 -3.71
C LYS A 406 10.33 -26.38 -4.34
N LYS A 407 9.57 -27.28 -3.69
CA LYS A 407 9.23 -28.58 -4.27
C LYS A 407 7.85 -29.06 -3.83
N VAL A 408 7.00 -29.39 -4.79
CA VAL A 408 5.74 -30.08 -4.51
C VAL A 408 6.02 -31.57 -4.29
N VAL A 409 5.42 -32.14 -3.25
CA VAL A 409 5.53 -33.53 -2.84
C VAL A 409 4.13 -34.08 -2.63
N THR A 410 3.90 -35.30 -3.10
CA THR A 410 2.61 -35.98 -2.95
C THR A 410 2.76 -37.13 -1.97
N VAL A 411 1.88 -37.17 -0.97
CA VAL A 411 1.61 -38.33 -0.13
C VAL A 411 0.39 -39.02 -0.72
N SER A 412 0.56 -40.21 -1.27
CA SER A 412 -0.48 -40.92 -2.01
C SER A 412 -1.39 -41.74 -1.09
N LYS A 413 -0.88 -42.21 0.06
CA LYS A 413 -1.66 -43.05 0.98
C LYS A 413 -1.33 -42.81 2.46
N ALA A 414 -2.24 -43.20 3.34
CA ALA A 414 -2.07 -43.07 4.78
C ALA A 414 -0.85 -43.89 5.25
N GLY A 415 -0.08 -43.33 6.18
CA GLY A 415 1.10 -43.96 6.76
C GLY A 415 2.33 -44.00 5.84
N GLU A 416 2.25 -43.42 4.66
CA GLU A 416 3.37 -43.39 3.71
C GLU A 416 4.56 -42.60 4.26
N LYS A 417 5.77 -43.09 3.99
CA LYS A 417 7.02 -42.37 4.23
C LYS A 417 7.58 -41.90 2.90
N VAL A 418 7.61 -40.59 2.67
CA VAL A 418 8.11 -39.98 1.45
C VAL A 418 9.47 -39.35 1.71
N GLU A 419 10.50 -39.83 1.02
CA GLU A 419 11.83 -39.23 1.07
C GLU A 419 12.03 -38.19 -0.03
N VAL A 420 12.54 -37.01 0.34
CA VAL A 420 12.71 -35.89 -0.59
C VAL A 420 14.09 -35.24 -0.49
N LYS A 421 14.65 -34.87 -1.65
CA LYS A 421 15.84 -34.01 -1.73
C LYS A 421 15.40 -32.59 -2.11
N LEU A 422 15.61 -31.65 -1.20
CA LEU A 422 15.47 -30.21 -1.44
C LEU A 422 16.82 -29.68 -1.91
N LYS A 423 17.04 -29.77 -3.23
CA LYS A 423 18.30 -29.39 -3.86
C LYS A 423 18.16 -28.13 -4.72
N LYS A 424 19.10 -27.19 -4.59
CA LYS A 424 19.32 -26.15 -5.60
C LYS A 424 20.30 -26.69 -6.63
N THR A 425 19.82 -26.89 -7.86
CA THR A 425 20.65 -27.25 -9.02
C THR A 425 20.36 -26.24 -10.12
N HIS A 426 21.14 -25.17 -10.19
CA HIS A 426 21.00 -24.02 -11.10
C HIS A 426 19.66 -23.23 -11.02
N ALA A 427 19.68 -22.02 -11.59
CA ALA A 427 18.54 -21.21 -11.98
C ALA A 427 18.46 -21.23 -13.52
#